data_AF-A0A0B3APE7-F1
#
_entry.id   AF-A0A0B3APE7-F1
#
_cell.length_a   1.000
_cell.length_b   1.000
_cell.length_c   1.000
_cell.angle_alpha   90.00
_cell.angle_beta   90.00
_cell.angle_gamma   90.00
#
_symmetry.space_group_name_H-M   'P 1'
#
loop_
_entity.id
_entity.type
_entity.pdbx_description
1 polymer ?
#
loop_
_entity_poly.entity_id
_entity_poly.type
_entity_poly.pdbx_seq_one_letter_code
_entity_poly.pdbx_strand_id
1 'polypeptide(L)'
;MNNGKKISGGKYIQNRTKFVNVQTKNKKVKVEIKNVLETPSNRFLARQNIITKGVIVDTELGKVKITNRPTQESLVNGILIE
;
A
#
# COMPACT_ATOMS: atom_id res chain seq x y z
N MET A 1 9.02 15.66 12.73
CA MET A 1 9.60 14.36 13.10
C MET A 1 9.31 13.36 11.98
N ASN A 2 10.35 12.84 11.31
CA ASN A 2 10.15 11.87 10.24
C ASN A 2 9.92 10.49 10.85
N ASN A 3 8.68 9.98 10.78
CA ASN A 3 8.23 8.74 11.40
C ASN A 3 8.70 7.45 10.66
N GLY A 4 9.92 7.47 10.09
CA GLY A 4 10.46 6.37 9.27
C GLY A 4 11.58 5.60 9.96
N LYS A 5 11.69 4.30 9.68
CA LYS A 5 12.83 3.47 10.08
C LYS A 5 14.05 3.86 9.23
N LYS A 6 15.13 4.30 9.88
CA LYS A 6 16.41 4.60 9.23
C LYS A 6 17.11 3.30 8.83
N ILE A 7 17.52 3.19 7.57
CA ILE A 7 18.36 2.10 7.05
C ILE A 7 19.79 2.60 6.79
N SER A 8 20.72 1.69 6.48
CA SER A 8 22.10 2.07 6.15
C SER A 8 22.12 3.04 4.96
N GLY A 9 23.06 3.99 5.00
CA GLY A 9 23.14 5.06 4.00
C GLY A 9 22.15 6.22 4.19
N GLY A 10 21.49 6.31 5.36
CA GLY A 10 20.68 7.49 5.72
C GLY A 10 19.30 7.56 5.09
N LYS A 11 18.87 6.51 4.36
CA LYS A 11 17.52 6.41 3.79
C LYS A 11 16.49 6.04 4.87
N TYR A 12 15.27 6.53 4.73
CA TYR A 12 14.16 6.28 5.65
C TYR A 12 13.03 5.51 4.96
N ILE A 13 12.52 4.48 5.62
CA ILE A 13 11.40 3.65 5.15
C ILE A 13 10.20 3.87 6.07
N GLN A 14 9.00 3.94 5.52
CA GLN A 14 7.78 4.06 6.31
C GLN A 14 7.24 2.69 6.74
N ASN A 15 7.06 2.50 8.04
CA ASN A 15 6.52 1.24 8.59
C ASN A 15 4.98 1.24 8.65
N ARG A 16 4.34 2.40 8.54
CA ARG A 16 2.88 2.55 8.55
C ARG A 16 2.46 3.46 7.41
N THR A 17 1.39 3.08 6.73
CA THR A 17 0.79 3.88 5.66
C THR A 17 -0.71 3.95 5.88
N LYS A 18 -1.27 5.12 5.59
CA LYS A 18 -2.73 5.34 5.53
C LYS A 18 -3.21 5.59 4.10
N PHE A 19 -2.30 5.96 3.20
CA PHE A 19 -2.62 6.40 1.86
C PHE A 19 -1.99 5.51 0.80
N VAL A 20 -2.72 5.28 -0.27
CA VAL A 20 -2.23 4.63 -1.49
C VAL A 20 -2.33 5.62 -2.65
N ASN A 21 -1.30 5.63 -3.49
CA ASN A 21 -1.33 6.31 -4.77
C ASN A 21 -1.92 5.36 -5.81
N VAL A 22 -3.12 5.65 -6.27
CA VAL A 22 -3.84 4.89 -7.28
C VAL A 22 -3.52 5.46 -8.65
N GLN A 23 -2.99 4.61 -9.52
CA GLN A 23 -2.77 4.96 -10.92
C GLN A 23 -4.04 4.71 -11.73
N THR A 24 -4.70 5.79 -12.15
CA THR A 24 -5.77 5.77 -13.16
C THR A 24 -5.16 6.04 -14.55
N LYS A 25 -5.88 5.71 -15.63
CA LYS A 25 -5.42 5.88 -17.03
C LYS A 25 -4.73 7.23 -17.31
N ASN A 26 -5.24 8.32 -16.74
CA ASN A 26 -4.73 9.67 -17.03
C ASN A 26 -4.08 10.36 -15.83
N LYS A 27 -4.28 9.88 -14.59
CA LYS A 27 -3.87 10.60 -13.37
C LYS A 27 -3.50 9.64 -12.24
N LYS A 28 -2.63 10.12 -11.34
CA LYS A 28 -2.36 9.48 -10.05
C LYS A 28 -3.13 10.22 -8.97
N VAL A 29 -3.94 9.51 -8.21
CA VAL A 29 -4.74 10.07 -7.12
C VAL A 29 -4.31 9.42 -5.82
N LYS A 30 -4.09 10.24 -4.79
CA LYS A 30 -3.79 9.75 -3.45
C LYS A 30 -5.10 9.56 -2.69
N VAL A 31 -5.34 8.35 -2.20
CA VAL A 31 -6.58 8.00 -1.49
C VAL A 31 -6.28 7.26 -0.19
N GLU A 32 -7.24 7.29 0.73
CA GLU A 32 -7.13 6.58 1.99
C GLU A 32 -7.49 5.09 1.85
N ILE A 33 -6.76 4.25 2.57
CA ILE A 33 -7.00 2.80 2.64
C ILE A 33 -7.95 2.54 3.79
N LYS A 34 -9.12 1.95 3.50
CA LYS A 34 -10.12 1.61 4.52
C LYS A 34 -9.85 0.26 5.14
N ASN A 35 -9.64 -0.76 4.30
CA ASN A 35 -9.43 -2.12 4.78
C ASN A 35 -8.62 -2.97 3.80
N VAL A 36 -8.01 -4.06 4.27
CA VAL A 36 -7.35 -5.06 3.43
C VAL A 36 -8.33 -6.21 3.19
N LEU A 37 -8.68 -6.46 1.92
CA LEU A 37 -9.68 -7.47 1.56
C LEU A 37 -9.04 -8.85 1.42
N GLU A 38 -8.02 -8.94 0.58
CA GLU A 38 -7.44 -10.23 0.21
C GLU A 38 -5.94 -10.14 0.02
N THR A 39 -5.23 -11.14 0.56
CA THR A 39 -3.79 -11.32 0.38
C THR A 39 -3.54 -12.64 -0.34
N PRO A 40 -2.88 -12.63 -1.51
CA PRO A 40 -2.62 -13.86 -2.27
C PRO A 40 -1.68 -14.83 -1.54
N SER A 41 -0.80 -14.32 -0.66
CA SER A 41 0.16 -15.15 0.07
C SER A 41 -0.46 -15.95 1.21
N ASN A 42 -1.41 -15.36 1.95
CA ASN A 42 -2.03 -16.00 3.10
C ASN A 42 -3.25 -15.21 3.57
N ARG A 43 -4.40 -15.88 3.74
CA ARG A 43 -5.66 -15.28 4.21
C ARG A 43 -5.58 -14.67 5.60
N PHE A 44 -4.74 -15.20 6.49
CA PHE A 44 -4.56 -14.67 7.85
C PHE A 44 -3.88 -13.29 7.85
N LEU A 45 -3.08 -12.96 6.82
CA LEU A 45 -2.41 -11.66 6.71
C LEU A 45 -3.40 -10.53 6.45
N ALA A 46 -4.49 -10.80 5.74
CA ALA A 46 -5.56 -9.83 5.52
C ALA A 46 -6.19 -9.40 6.86
N ARG A 47 -6.40 -10.35 7.79
CA ARG A 47 -6.94 -10.05 9.14
C ARG A 47 -6.01 -9.16 9.98
N GLN A 48 -4.71 -9.25 9.74
CA GLN A 48 -3.70 -8.44 10.44
C GLN A 48 -3.46 -7.08 9.77
N ASN A 49 -4.23 -6.75 8.71
CA ASN A 49 -4.04 -5.54 7.91
C ASN A 49 -2.61 -5.38 7.36
N ILE A 50 -1.97 -6.50 7.00
CA ILE A 50 -0.60 -6.49 6.47
C ILE A 50 -0.65 -6.22 4.96
N ILE A 51 -0.02 -5.12 4.55
CA ILE A 51 0.07 -4.69 3.15
C ILE A 51 1.37 -5.22 2.54
N THR A 52 1.24 -6.09 1.54
CA THR A 52 2.35 -6.58 0.71
C THR A 52 2.06 -6.36 -0.76
N LYS A 53 3.05 -6.64 -1.61
CA LYS A 53 2.86 -6.62 -3.06
C LYS A 53 1.77 -7.61 -3.47
N GLY A 54 0.82 -7.16 -4.29
CA GLY A 54 -0.26 -7.98 -4.82
C GLY A 54 -1.49 -8.10 -3.93
N VAL A 55 -1.49 -7.45 -2.76
CA VAL A 55 -2.65 -7.39 -1.87
C VAL A 55 -3.76 -6.54 -2.50
N ILE A 56 -5.01 -6.91 -2.25
CA ILE A 56 -6.19 -6.16 -2.65
C ILE A 56 -6.68 -5.36 -1.45
N VAL A 57 -6.75 -4.04 -1.61
CA VAL A 57 -7.24 -3.11 -0.60
C VAL A 57 -8.52 -2.43 -1.04
N ASP A 58 -9.34 -2.09 -0.05
CA ASP A 58 -10.54 -1.29 -0.24
C ASP A 58 -10.23 0.19 -0.01
N THR A 59 -10.63 1.03 -0.96
CA THR A 59 -10.39 2.47 -0.97
C THR A 59 -11.64 3.23 -1.38
N GLU A 60 -11.66 4.55 -1.22
CA GLU A 60 -12.77 5.40 -1.66
C GLU A 60 -13.07 5.31 -3.17
N LEU A 61 -12.06 4.98 -3.99
CA LEU A 61 -12.22 4.81 -5.43
C LEU A 61 -12.61 3.39 -5.85
N GLY A 62 -12.68 2.44 -4.90
CA GLY A 62 -12.94 1.03 -5.16
C GLY A 62 -11.76 0.12 -4.81
N LYS A 63 -11.73 -1.07 -5.41
CA LYS A 63 -10.73 -2.11 -5.13
C LYS A 63 -9.42 -1.82 -5.86
N VAL A 64 -8.34 -1.77 -5.10
CA VAL A 64 -7.00 -1.44 -5.59
C VAL A 64 -6.05 -2.60 -5.33
N LYS A 65 -5.30 -3.01 -6.36
CA LYS A 65 -4.17 -3.94 -6.23
C LYS A 65 -2.89 -3.18 -5.97
N ILE A 66 -2.18 -3.54 -4.91
CA ILE A 66 -0.86 -2.98 -4.63
C ILE A 66 0.18 -3.58 -5.58
N THR A 67 0.97 -2.74 -6.23
CA THR A 67 1.96 -3.17 -7.24
C THR A 67 3.39 -3.22 -6.70
N ASN A 68 3.70 -2.38 -5.71
CA ASN A 68 5.06 -2.21 -5.19
C ASN A 68 5.25 -2.88 -3.82
N ARG A 69 6.49 -2.86 -3.29
CA ARG A 69 6.82 -3.43 -1.98
C ARG A 69 6.95 -2.33 -0.93
N PRO A 70 5.91 -2.05 -0.12
CA PRO A 70 5.90 -0.92 0.81
C PRO A 70 6.93 -1.03 1.94
N THR A 71 7.47 -2.22 2.22
CA THR A 71 8.55 -2.40 3.20
C THR A 71 9.93 -2.01 2.66
N GLN A 72 10.09 -1.93 1.33
CA GLN A 72 11.35 -1.56 0.69
C GLN A 72 11.30 -0.12 0.13
N GLU A 73 10.10 0.36 -0.17
CA GLU A 73 9.82 1.66 -0.74
C GLU A 73 9.02 2.53 0.23
N SER A 74 9.29 3.83 0.28
CA SER A 74 8.65 4.74 1.26
C SER A 74 7.20 5.12 0.90
N LEU A 75 6.69 4.69 -0.26
CA LEU A 75 5.39 5.00 -0.84
C LEU A 75 4.63 3.71 -1.15
N VAL A 76 3.29 3.79 -1.18
CA VAL A 76 2.43 2.67 -1.56
C VAL A 76 1.68 3.03 -2.82
N ASN A 77 1.85 2.19 -3.85
CA ASN A 77 1.28 2.41 -5.17
C ASN A 77 0.39 1.23 -5.55
N GLY A 78 -0.69 1.52 -6.27
CA GLY A 78 -1.62 0.49 -6.74
C GLY A 78 -2.38 0.87 -8.00
N ILE A 79 -3.10 -0.10 -8.53
CA ILE A 79 -3.92 0.02 -9.74
C ILE A 79 -5.35 -0.41 -9.38
N LEU A 80 -6.36 0.28 -9.90
CA LEU A 80 -7.75 -0.15 -9.80
C LEU A 80 -7.97 -1.44 -10.58
N ILE A 81 -8.64 -2.41 -9.97
CA ILE A 81 -8.95 -3.71 -10.59
C ILE A 81 -10.42 -3.76 -11.06
N GLU A 82 -11.21 -2.77 -10.68
CA GLU A 82 -12.62 -2.60 -11.01
C GLU A 82 -12.84 -1.17 -11.51
#